data_AF-A0A973KRF2-F1
#
_entry.id   AF-A0A973KRF2-F1
#
_cell.length_a   1.000
_cell.length_b   1.000
_cell.length_c   1.000
_cell.angle_alpha   90.00
_cell.angle_beta   90.00
_cell.angle_gamma   90.00
#
_symmetry.space_group_name_H-M   'P 1'
#
loop_
_entity.id
_entity.type
_entity.pdbx_description
1 polymer ?
#
loop_
_entity_poly.entity_id
_entity_poly.type
_entity_poly.pdbx_seq_one_letter_code
_entity_poly.pdbx_strand_id
1 'polypeptide(L)'
;MAERPNTWLHRAQARLCVLQVELDATCLPPDQPTREGVRYAQLEHGARCLLETAQNLIRKAGERQAWRWRLRSWWSGYAYEGTLACLHAADVAILAMSRPRRAWQRLDTILVTARPLPRNDPRLARIKALKDQQNADDMCLPWALAALLQAAYALQEERAVRSRNFRNRLIRAGLVLCCLLAAVLCAPLWVDGAVPVCEAGRNCPDALAPGVREVGAVMLLGALGAALHVAARLQQMGGSWNPYGLPLFQELIKLPTGALTAVTGLVLVDTAALPVIQAPGSWRGVIAYAVVFGVAQLALTRTIDQRAEKLLAAEPAPDEVKQLEKAPEDQQDLM
;
A
#
# COMPACT_ATOMS: atom_id res chain seq x y z
N MET A 1 -3.98 15.92 17.94
CA MET A 1 -4.05 14.86 16.91
C MET A 1 -5.35 14.11 17.10
N ALA A 2 -6.37 14.42 16.30
CA ALA A 2 -7.65 13.73 16.37
C ALA A 2 -7.47 12.26 15.94
N GLU A 3 -7.82 11.32 16.81
CA GLU A 3 -7.92 9.90 16.49
C GLU A 3 -8.92 9.76 15.32
N ARG A 4 -8.42 9.55 14.10
CA ARG A 4 -9.31 9.09 13.02
C ARG A 4 -9.77 7.69 13.46
N PRO A 5 -11.07 7.47 13.72
CA PRO A 5 -11.57 6.13 14.02
C PRO A 5 -11.15 5.20 12.89
N ASN A 6 -10.67 4.01 13.22
CA ASN A 6 -10.18 3.02 12.26
C ASN A 6 -11.30 2.69 11.25
N THR A 7 -11.32 3.40 10.12
CA THR A 7 -12.38 3.31 9.11
C THR A 7 -12.53 1.89 8.55
N TRP A 8 -11.43 1.14 8.51
CA TRP A 8 -11.43 -0.26 8.13
C TRP A 8 -12.11 -1.16 9.17
N LEU A 9 -11.97 -0.86 10.46
CA LEU A 9 -12.53 -1.68 11.56
C LEU A 9 -14.05 -1.64 11.52
N HIS A 10 -14.63 -0.44 11.36
CA HIS A 10 -16.08 -0.28 11.24
C HIS A 10 -16.64 -0.99 10.00
N ARG A 11 -15.93 -0.94 8.87
CA ARG A 11 -16.35 -1.66 7.65
C ARG A 11 -16.25 -3.17 7.81
N ALA A 12 -15.18 -3.65 8.45
CA ALA A 12 -15.01 -5.08 8.73
C ALA A 12 -16.09 -5.58 9.68
N GLN A 13 -16.44 -4.81 10.72
CA GLN A 13 -17.54 -5.11 11.63
C GLN A 13 -18.88 -5.14 10.89
N ALA A 14 -19.18 -4.13 10.07
CA ALA A 14 -20.41 -4.09 9.28
C ALA A 14 -20.50 -5.30 8.33
N ARG A 15 -19.40 -5.65 7.66
CA ARG A 15 -19.35 -6.81 6.76
C ARG A 15 -19.51 -8.14 7.52
N LEU A 16 -18.89 -8.27 8.69
CA LEU A 16 -19.04 -9.42 9.57
C LEU A 16 -20.52 -9.63 9.94
N CYS A 17 -21.21 -8.57 10.39
CA CYS A 17 -22.64 -8.65 10.73
C CYS A 17 -23.50 -9.07 9.55
N VAL A 18 -23.24 -8.51 8.35
CA VAL A 18 -23.98 -8.91 7.13
C VAL A 18 -23.75 -10.38 6.81
N LEU A 19 -22.51 -10.87 6.87
CA LEU A 19 -22.22 -12.28 6.56
C LEU A 19 -22.79 -13.24 7.61
N GLN A 20 -22.84 -12.85 8.88
CA GLN A 20 -23.52 -13.64 9.92
C GLN A 20 -25.01 -13.82 9.60
N VAL A 21 -25.70 -12.71 9.28
CA VAL A 21 -27.12 -12.76 8.89
C VAL A 21 -27.33 -13.56 7.59
N GLU A 22 -26.43 -13.43 6.61
CA GLU A 22 -26.51 -14.20 5.37
C GLU A 22 -26.32 -15.71 5.62
N LEU A 23 -25.39 -16.10 6.49
CA LEU A 23 -25.16 -17.49 6.88
C LEU A 23 -26.40 -18.07 7.56
N ASP A 24 -26.94 -17.39 8.57
CA ASP A 24 -28.12 -17.84 9.31
C ASP A 24 -29.35 -18.01 8.38
N ALA A 25 -29.51 -17.09 7.42
CA ALA A 25 -30.58 -17.16 6.42
C ALA A 25 -30.37 -18.28 5.38
N THR A 26 -29.16 -18.83 5.26
CA THR A 26 -28.86 -19.93 4.33
C THR A 26 -29.07 -21.29 5.00
N CYS A 27 -28.92 -21.37 6.33
CA CYS A 27 -29.10 -22.54 7.20
C CYS A 27 -30.54 -23.11 7.30
N LEU A 28 -31.27 -23.27 6.20
CA LEU A 28 -32.48 -24.09 6.20
C LEU A 28 -32.06 -25.57 6.19
N PRO A 29 -32.40 -26.35 7.24
CA PRO A 29 -31.93 -27.72 7.38
C PRO A 29 -32.44 -28.58 6.22
N PRO A 30 -31.61 -29.48 5.65
CA PRO A 30 -32.10 -30.48 4.72
C PRO A 30 -33.03 -31.45 5.48
N ASP A 31 -34.19 -31.77 4.90
CA ASP A 31 -35.16 -32.71 5.48
C ASP A 31 -34.61 -34.15 5.65
N GLN A 32 -33.47 -34.48 5.00
CA GLN A 32 -32.83 -35.79 5.08
C GLN A 32 -31.29 -35.71 5.05
N PRO A 33 -30.58 -36.59 5.80
CA PRO A 33 -29.12 -36.66 5.78
C PRO A 33 -28.63 -37.36 4.49
N THR A 34 -28.57 -36.61 3.39
CA THR A 34 -27.91 -37.05 2.15
C THR A 34 -26.40 -36.79 2.22
N ARG A 35 -25.60 -37.41 1.32
CA ARG A 35 -24.17 -37.06 1.16
C ARG A 35 -23.96 -35.55 0.92
N GLU A 36 -24.92 -34.90 0.28
CA GLU A 36 -24.94 -33.45 0.07
C GLU A 36 -25.15 -32.69 1.39
N GLY A 37 -25.99 -33.22 2.30
CA GLY A 37 -26.16 -32.67 3.65
C GLY A 37 -24.88 -32.69 4.50
N VAL A 38 -24.03 -33.71 4.36
CA VAL A 38 -22.72 -33.76 5.06
C VAL A 38 -21.76 -32.68 4.54
N ARG A 39 -21.68 -32.51 3.22
CA ARG A 39 -20.85 -31.46 2.59
C ARG A 39 -21.33 -30.07 2.97
N TYR A 40 -22.65 -29.88 3.05
CA TYR A 40 -23.27 -28.65 3.50
C TYR A 40 -22.89 -28.33 4.95
N ALA A 41 -23.05 -29.29 5.87
CA ALA A 41 -22.70 -29.11 7.28
C ALA A 41 -21.22 -28.78 7.50
N GLN A 42 -20.32 -29.36 6.69
CA GLN A 42 -18.89 -29.04 6.72
C GLN A 42 -18.61 -27.60 6.27
N LEU A 43 -19.24 -27.14 5.18
CA LEU A 43 -19.10 -25.77 4.69
C LEU A 43 -19.68 -24.75 5.67
N GLU A 44 -20.81 -25.06 6.29
CA GLU A 44 -21.44 -24.23 7.32
C GLU A 44 -20.54 -24.07 8.54
N HIS A 45 -20.00 -25.19 9.06
CA HIS A 45 -19.06 -25.16 10.18
C HIS A 45 -17.79 -24.37 9.84
N GLY A 46 -17.25 -24.57 8.63
CA GLY A 46 -16.11 -23.81 8.14
C GLY A 46 -16.39 -22.30 8.07
N ALA A 47 -17.55 -21.91 7.52
CA ALA A 47 -17.97 -20.51 7.45
C ALA A 47 -18.10 -19.87 8.85
N ARG A 48 -18.69 -20.57 9.82
CA ARG A 48 -18.77 -20.10 11.22
C ARG A 48 -17.38 -19.89 11.82
N CYS A 49 -16.49 -20.87 11.68
CA CYS A 49 -15.12 -20.79 12.19
C CYS A 49 -14.35 -19.59 11.61
N LEU A 50 -14.53 -19.30 10.31
CA LEU A 50 -13.93 -18.14 9.65
C LEU A 50 -14.48 -16.81 10.20
N LEU A 51 -15.80 -16.70 10.39
CA LEU A 51 -16.43 -15.49 10.96
C LEU A 51 -16.01 -15.26 12.42
N GLU A 52 -15.92 -16.31 13.23
CA GLU A 52 -15.40 -16.23 14.61
C GLU A 52 -13.92 -15.80 14.65
N THR A 53 -13.11 -16.31 13.71
CA THR A 53 -11.71 -15.91 13.58
C THR A 53 -11.59 -14.44 13.20
N ALA A 54 -12.40 -13.97 12.23
CA ALA A 54 -12.48 -12.56 11.86
C ALA A 54 -12.91 -11.68 13.05
N GLN A 55 -13.93 -12.10 13.81
CA GLN A 55 -14.41 -11.39 15.00
C GLN A 55 -13.31 -11.27 16.06
N ASN A 56 -12.56 -12.33 16.31
CA ASN A 56 -11.45 -12.33 17.23
C ASN A 56 -10.31 -11.39 16.81
N LEU A 57 -10.01 -11.32 15.52
CA LEU A 57 -9.01 -10.39 14.98
C LEU A 57 -9.47 -8.93 15.08
N ILE A 58 -10.73 -8.64 14.77
CA ILE A 58 -11.35 -7.32 14.92
C ILE A 58 -11.30 -6.87 16.39
N ARG A 59 -11.68 -7.75 17.32
CA ARG A 59 -11.65 -7.46 18.75
C ARG A 59 -10.23 -7.12 19.22
N LYS A 60 -9.25 -7.97 18.90
CA LYS A 60 -7.83 -7.72 19.22
C LYS A 60 -7.31 -6.42 18.60
N ALA A 61 -7.79 -6.04 17.42
CA ALA A 61 -7.41 -4.77 16.78
C ALA A 61 -8.05 -3.53 17.44
N GLY A 62 -9.22 -3.68 18.07
CA GLY A 62 -9.94 -2.59 18.74
C GLY A 62 -9.55 -2.37 20.20
N GLU A 63 -8.98 -3.36 20.87
CA GLU A 63 -8.52 -3.24 22.26
C GLU A 63 -7.36 -2.22 22.39
N ARG A 64 -7.32 -1.46 23.50
CA ARG A 64 -6.20 -0.58 23.86
C ARG A 64 -4.98 -1.41 24.28
N GLN A 65 -4.43 -2.15 23.34
CA GLN A 65 -3.30 -3.04 23.56
C GLN A 65 -1.99 -2.25 23.60
N ALA A 66 -0.95 -2.83 24.20
CA ALA A 66 0.37 -2.22 24.33
C ALA A 66 0.88 -1.69 22.97
N TRP A 67 1.52 -0.52 22.98
CA TRP A 67 2.01 0.20 21.79
C TRP A 67 2.85 -0.69 20.85
N ARG A 68 3.63 -1.63 21.40
CA ARG A 68 4.44 -2.60 20.64
C ARG A 68 3.58 -3.49 19.73
N TRP A 69 2.43 -3.95 20.21
CA TRP A 69 1.53 -4.77 19.42
C TRP A 69 0.89 -3.96 18.29
N ARG A 70 0.48 -2.70 18.56
CA ARG A 70 -0.05 -1.77 17.55
C ARG A 70 0.96 -1.49 16.43
N LEU A 71 2.23 -1.26 16.78
CA LEU A 71 3.27 -1.04 15.76
C LEU A 71 3.54 -2.32 14.96
N ARG A 72 3.62 -3.47 15.63
CA ARG A 72 3.88 -4.75 14.95
C ARG A 72 2.74 -5.15 14.03
N SER A 73 1.48 -4.99 14.47
CA SER A 73 0.29 -5.28 13.66
C SER A 73 0.10 -4.28 12.53
N TRP A 74 0.44 -3.00 12.75
CA TRP A 74 0.47 -1.99 11.69
C TRP A 74 1.53 -2.29 10.64
N TRP A 75 2.73 -2.73 11.05
CA TRP A 75 3.83 -3.10 10.16
C TRP A 75 3.52 -4.38 9.37
N SER A 76 3.01 -5.41 10.05
CA SER A 76 2.71 -6.70 9.42
C SER A 76 1.40 -6.69 8.64
N GLY A 77 0.44 -5.82 8.96
CA GLY A 77 -0.90 -5.86 8.37
C GLY A 77 -1.73 -7.08 8.82
N TYR A 78 -1.21 -7.91 9.73
CA TYR A 78 -1.77 -9.22 10.08
C TYR A 78 -3.25 -9.16 10.49
N ALA A 79 -3.62 -8.18 11.32
CA ALA A 79 -5.00 -8.06 11.80
C ALA A 79 -5.97 -7.67 10.67
N TYR A 80 -5.55 -6.75 9.79
CA TYR A 80 -6.37 -6.30 8.67
C TYR A 80 -6.49 -7.39 7.60
N GLU A 81 -5.35 -7.91 7.10
CA GLU A 81 -5.31 -8.93 6.05
C GLU A 81 -5.94 -10.24 6.52
N GLY A 82 -5.67 -10.67 7.76
CA GLY A 82 -6.27 -11.88 8.32
C GLY A 82 -7.79 -11.75 8.46
N THR A 83 -8.28 -10.59 8.91
CA THR A 83 -9.74 -10.35 8.99
C THR A 83 -10.35 -10.38 7.60
N LEU A 84 -9.73 -9.71 6.63
CA LEU A 84 -10.24 -9.61 5.27
C LEU A 84 -10.27 -10.99 4.58
N ALA A 85 -9.19 -11.77 4.70
CA ALA A 85 -9.11 -13.13 4.16
C ALA A 85 -10.17 -14.05 4.77
N CYS A 86 -10.39 -13.97 6.10
CA CYS A 86 -11.45 -14.75 6.76
C CYS A 86 -12.85 -14.34 6.27
N LEU A 87 -13.13 -13.05 6.13
CA LEU A 87 -14.41 -12.55 5.61
C LEU A 87 -14.64 -12.94 4.15
N HIS A 88 -13.60 -12.89 3.30
CA HIS A 88 -13.66 -13.30 1.90
C HIS A 88 -13.90 -14.80 1.75
N ALA A 89 -13.17 -15.62 2.51
CA ALA A 89 -13.38 -17.05 2.53
C ALA A 89 -14.79 -17.43 3.02
N ALA A 90 -15.30 -16.73 4.04
CA ALA A 90 -16.66 -16.95 4.53
C ALA A 90 -17.73 -16.57 3.50
N ASP A 91 -17.59 -15.44 2.80
CA ASP A 91 -18.52 -15.01 1.75
C ASP A 91 -18.57 -16.00 0.58
N VAL A 92 -17.41 -16.53 0.18
CA VAL A 92 -17.33 -17.60 -0.85
C VAL A 92 -18.06 -18.86 -0.39
N ALA A 93 -17.86 -19.29 0.87
CA ALA A 93 -18.54 -20.46 1.41
C ALA A 93 -20.06 -20.27 1.50
N ILE A 94 -20.51 -19.12 2.01
CA ILE A 94 -21.94 -18.75 2.12
C ILE A 94 -22.58 -18.73 0.72
N LEU A 95 -21.92 -18.13 -0.26
CA LEU A 95 -22.40 -18.07 -1.63
C LEU A 95 -22.50 -19.47 -2.25
N ALA A 96 -21.51 -20.35 -2.03
CA ALA A 96 -21.54 -21.72 -2.54
C ALA A 96 -22.70 -22.55 -1.96
N MET A 97 -23.12 -22.26 -0.73
CA MET A 97 -24.27 -22.89 -0.06
C MET A 97 -25.62 -22.22 -0.40
N SER A 98 -25.59 -21.04 -1.03
CA SER A 98 -26.80 -20.25 -1.26
C SER A 98 -27.73 -20.88 -2.30
N ARG A 99 -29.04 -20.62 -2.17
CA ARG A 99 -30.04 -21.03 -3.16
C ARG A 99 -29.76 -20.37 -4.52
N PRO A 100 -30.04 -21.05 -5.64
CA PRO A 100 -29.71 -20.55 -6.99
C PRO A 100 -30.34 -19.18 -7.28
N ARG A 101 -31.60 -18.94 -6.86
CA ARG A 101 -32.23 -17.62 -7.00
C ARG A 101 -31.51 -16.50 -6.24
N ARG A 102 -30.98 -16.78 -5.06
CA ARG A 102 -30.25 -15.80 -4.25
C ARG A 102 -28.88 -15.51 -4.87
N ALA A 103 -28.21 -16.55 -5.40
CA ALA A 103 -26.99 -16.39 -6.16
C ALA A 103 -27.23 -15.56 -7.44
N TRP A 104 -28.33 -15.81 -8.15
CA TRP A 104 -28.74 -15.04 -9.33
C TRP A 104 -28.94 -13.54 -9.01
N GLN A 105 -29.54 -13.21 -7.86
CA GLN A 105 -29.68 -11.81 -7.42
C GLN A 105 -28.34 -11.11 -7.16
N ARG A 106 -27.31 -11.85 -6.72
CA ARG A 106 -25.96 -11.30 -6.47
C ARG A 106 -25.07 -11.29 -7.74
N LEU A 107 -25.54 -11.86 -8.85
CA LEU A 107 -24.77 -12.04 -10.08
C LEU A 107 -24.08 -10.76 -10.55
N ASP A 108 -24.83 -9.67 -10.76
CA ASP A 108 -24.26 -8.44 -11.31
C ASP A 108 -23.28 -7.78 -10.32
N THR A 109 -23.55 -7.85 -9.01
CA THR A 109 -22.62 -7.36 -7.97
C THR A 109 -21.30 -8.13 -7.99
N ILE A 110 -21.34 -9.45 -8.19
CA ILE A 110 -20.15 -10.29 -8.29
C ILE A 110 -19.40 -10.01 -9.60
N LEU A 111 -20.11 -9.82 -10.72
CA LEU A 111 -19.49 -9.45 -12.00
C LEU A 111 -18.75 -8.11 -11.91
N VAL A 112 -19.29 -7.13 -11.18
CA VAL A 112 -18.60 -5.86 -10.91
C VAL A 112 -17.33 -6.09 -10.07
N THR A 113 -17.40 -6.95 -9.05
CA THR A 113 -16.26 -7.29 -8.19
C THR A 113 -15.15 -8.03 -8.96
N ALA A 114 -15.56 -8.88 -9.90
CA ALA A 114 -14.70 -9.67 -10.78
C ALA A 114 -14.15 -8.90 -11.99
N ARG A 115 -14.57 -7.65 -12.23
CA ARG A 115 -14.12 -6.81 -13.35
C ARG A 115 -12.60 -6.75 -13.55
N PRO A 116 -11.74 -6.78 -12.51
CA PRO A 116 -10.30 -6.74 -12.70
C PRO A 116 -9.65 -8.04 -13.19
N LEU A 117 -10.42 -9.13 -13.33
CA LEU A 117 -9.92 -10.40 -13.87
C LEU A 117 -9.65 -10.31 -15.38
N PRO A 118 -8.76 -11.16 -15.93
CA PRO A 118 -8.51 -11.23 -17.36
C PRO A 118 -9.80 -11.48 -18.15
N ARG A 119 -9.96 -10.81 -19.29
CA ARG A 119 -11.17 -10.94 -20.13
C ARG A 119 -11.43 -12.37 -20.63
N ASN A 120 -10.38 -13.20 -20.70
CA ASN A 120 -10.42 -14.58 -21.17
C ASN A 120 -10.46 -15.61 -20.01
N ASP A 121 -10.84 -15.21 -18.79
CA ASP A 121 -10.95 -16.14 -17.68
C ASP A 121 -12.06 -17.19 -17.95
N PRO A 122 -11.76 -18.51 -17.86
CA PRO A 122 -12.74 -19.56 -18.14
C PRO A 122 -13.97 -19.50 -17.20
N ARG A 123 -13.82 -18.96 -15.99
CA ARG A 123 -14.92 -18.79 -15.02
C ARG A 123 -15.91 -17.73 -15.49
N LEU A 124 -15.42 -16.65 -16.11
CA LEU A 124 -16.28 -15.63 -16.73
C LEU A 124 -17.04 -16.19 -17.93
N ALA A 125 -16.38 -17.01 -18.76
CA ALA A 125 -17.05 -17.68 -19.88
C ALA A 125 -18.17 -18.61 -19.40
N ARG A 126 -17.92 -19.38 -18.33
CA ARG A 126 -18.93 -20.26 -17.72
C ARG A 126 -20.14 -19.48 -17.22
N ILE A 127 -19.93 -18.36 -16.52
CA ILE A 127 -21.03 -17.53 -16.00
C ILE A 127 -21.80 -16.83 -17.11
N LYS A 128 -21.14 -16.39 -18.19
CA LYS A 128 -21.82 -15.84 -19.38
C LYS A 128 -22.75 -16.88 -20.00
N ALA A 129 -22.27 -18.11 -20.21
CA ALA A 129 -23.10 -19.20 -20.74
C ALA A 129 -24.33 -19.49 -19.85
N LEU A 130 -24.16 -19.46 -18.52
CA LEU A 130 -25.28 -19.60 -17.57
C LEU A 130 -26.25 -18.40 -17.61
N LYS A 131 -25.72 -17.18 -17.79
CA LYS A 131 -26.52 -15.96 -17.89
C LYS A 131 -27.35 -15.94 -19.18
N ASP A 132 -26.77 -16.40 -20.29
CA ASP A 132 -27.43 -16.47 -21.60
C ASP A 132 -28.62 -17.44 -21.61
N GLN A 133 -28.53 -18.52 -20.80
CA GLN A 133 -29.64 -19.46 -20.60
C GLN A 133 -30.78 -18.88 -19.76
N GLN A 134 -30.60 -17.73 -19.11
CA GLN A 134 -31.58 -17.07 -18.22
C GLN A 134 -32.18 -17.99 -17.15
N ASN A 135 -31.46 -19.03 -16.74
CA ASN A 135 -31.94 -20.00 -15.78
C ASN A 135 -31.57 -19.61 -14.34
N ALA A 136 -32.47 -18.91 -13.66
CA ALA A 136 -32.27 -18.48 -12.26
C ALA A 136 -32.33 -19.64 -11.24
N ASP A 137 -32.78 -20.82 -11.64
CA ASP A 137 -32.93 -22.00 -10.79
C ASP A 137 -31.82 -23.05 -11.01
N ASP A 138 -30.79 -22.71 -11.79
CA ASP A 138 -29.65 -23.60 -12.01
C ASP A 138 -28.86 -23.83 -10.71
N MET A 139 -28.91 -25.06 -10.19
CA MET A 139 -28.15 -25.50 -9.01
C MET A 139 -26.64 -25.34 -9.17
N CYS A 140 -26.15 -25.20 -10.40
CA CYS A 140 -24.74 -24.99 -10.67
C CYS A 140 -24.26 -23.54 -10.51
N LEU A 141 -25.19 -22.59 -10.51
CA LEU A 141 -24.86 -21.18 -10.48
C LEU A 141 -24.13 -20.73 -9.19
N PRO A 142 -24.55 -21.15 -7.97
CA PRO A 142 -23.90 -20.74 -6.73
C PRO A 142 -22.42 -21.10 -6.66
N TRP A 143 -22.05 -22.33 -7.07
CA TRP A 143 -20.65 -22.77 -7.05
C TRP A 143 -19.82 -22.08 -8.13
N ALA A 144 -20.39 -21.85 -9.32
CA ALA A 144 -19.70 -21.14 -10.39
C ALA A 144 -19.40 -19.68 -9.98
N LEU A 145 -20.37 -19.00 -9.35
CA LEU A 145 -20.20 -17.67 -8.81
C LEU A 145 -19.21 -17.61 -7.64
N ALA A 146 -19.24 -18.59 -6.75
CA ALA A 146 -18.27 -18.71 -5.65
C ALA A 146 -16.84 -18.85 -6.18
N ALA A 147 -16.62 -19.68 -7.21
CA ALA A 147 -15.31 -19.85 -7.83
C ALA A 147 -14.80 -18.57 -8.53
N LEU A 148 -15.69 -17.79 -9.14
CA LEU A 148 -15.35 -16.48 -9.71
C LEU A 148 -15.01 -15.47 -8.60
N LEU A 149 -15.83 -15.41 -7.55
CA LEU A 149 -15.64 -14.50 -6.43
C LEU A 149 -14.32 -14.78 -5.69
N GLN A 150 -13.98 -16.05 -5.50
CA GLN A 150 -12.70 -16.46 -4.92
C GLN A 150 -11.51 -15.98 -5.77
N ALA A 151 -11.60 -16.07 -7.10
CA ALA A 151 -10.57 -15.54 -8.00
C ALA A 151 -10.43 -14.03 -7.86
N ALA A 152 -11.55 -13.32 -7.79
CA ALA A 152 -11.57 -11.88 -7.64
C ALA A 152 -10.95 -11.45 -6.30
N TYR A 153 -11.25 -12.16 -5.21
CA TYR A 153 -10.66 -11.87 -3.90
C TYR A 153 -9.17 -12.20 -3.82
N ALA A 154 -8.72 -13.31 -4.40
CA ALA A 154 -7.28 -13.62 -4.47
C ALA A 154 -6.48 -12.48 -5.14
N LEU A 155 -7.02 -11.94 -6.25
CA LEU A 155 -6.40 -10.79 -6.93
C LEU A 155 -6.40 -9.51 -6.07
N GLN A 156 -7.46 -9.28 -5.28
CA GLN A 156 -7.53 -8.13 -4.36
C GLN A 156 -6.53 -8.28 -3.21
N GLU A 157 -6.38 -9.49 -2.66
CA GLU A 157 -5.41 -9.80 -1.61
C GLU A 157 -3.97 -9.62 -2.08
N GLU A 158 -3.65 -10.06 -3.30
CA GLU A 158 -2.33 -9.81 -3.90
C GLU A 158 -2.02 -8.31 -4.01
N ARG A 159 -3.00 -7.49 -4.42
CA ARG A 159 -2.86 -6.03 -4.48
C ARG A 159 -2.63 -5.44 -3.09
N ALA A 160 -3.32 -5.95 -2.07
CA ALA A 160 -3.10 -5.55 -0.69
C ALA A 160 -1.66 -5.90 -0.23
N VAL A 161 -1.16 -7.09 -0.52
CA VAL A 161 0.22 -7.50 -0.18
C VAL A 161 1.26 -6.64 -0.90
N ARG A 162 1.06 -6.36 -2.20
CA ARG A 162 1.95 -5.47 -3.00
C ARG A 162 2.00 -4.07 -2.37
N SER A 163 0.84 -3.52 -2.00
CA SER A 163 0.77 -2.21 -1.34
C SER A 163 1.55 -2.17 -0.02
N ARG A 164 1.42 -3.19 0.85
CA ARG A 164 2.19 -3.31 2.09
C ARG A 164 3.70 -3.38 1.84
N ASN A 165 4.12 -4.22 0.90
CA ASN A 165 5.54 -4.37 0.56
C ASN A 165 6.15 -3.07 0.05
N PHE A 166 5.39 -2.31 -0.75
CA PHE A 166 5.80 -0.98 -1.20
C PHE A 166 5.95 0.00 -0.04
N ARG A 167 4.97 0.09 0.87
CA ARG A 167 5.07 0.91 2.08
C ARG A 167 6.33 0.58 2.89
N ASN A 168 6.58 -0.70 3.14
CA ASN A 168 7.73 -1.14 3.94
C ASN A 168 9.06 -0.86 3.21
N ARG A 169 9.07 -0.85 1.88
CA ARG A 169 10.23 -0.40 1.08
C ARG A 169 10.46 1.10 1.22
N LEU A 170 9.39 1.91 1.13
CA LEU A 170 9.46 3.36 1.33
C LEU A 170 9.93 3.74 2.74
N ILE A 171 9.41 3.08 3.78
CA ILE A 171 9.83 3.35 5.17
C ILE A 171 11.33 3.01 5.35
N ARG A 172 11.78 1.87 4.81
CA ARG A 172 13.21 1.50 4.85
C ARG A 172 14.08 2.52 4.12
N ALA A 173 13.67 2.95 2.93
CA ALA A 173 14.40 3.97 2.17
C ALA A 173 14.43 5.31 2.93
N GLY A 174 13.31 5.74 3.51
CA GLY A 174 13.23 6.93 4.35
C GLY A 174 14.14 6.84 5.58
N LEU A 175 14.19 5.68 6.24
CA LEU A 175 15.08 5.45 7.39
C LEU A 175 16.55 5.57 6.98
N VAL A 176 16.95 4.99 5.85
CA VAL A 176 18.31 5.14 5.29
C VAL A 176 18.63 6.61 5.02
N LEU A 177 17.72 7.36 4.39
CA LEU A 177 17.92 8.80 4.14
C LEU A 177 18.04 9.61 5.44
N CYS A 178 17.23 9.32 6.45
CA CYS A 178 17.33 9.95 7.76
C CYS A 178 18.65 9.61 8.47
N CYS A 179 19.13 8.37 8.37
CA CYS A 179 20.45 7.98 8.89
C CYS A 179 21.59 8.73 8.18
N LEU A 180 21.51 8.89 6.86
CA LEU A 180 22.48 9.68 6.09
C LEU A 180 22.45 11.15 6.51
N LEU A 181 21.26 11.74 6.68
CA LEU A 181 21.12 13.11 7.18
C LEU A 181 21.71 13.28 8.58
N ALA A 182 21.43 12.34 9.49
CA ALA A 182 21.99 12.35 10.83
C ALA A 182 23.53 12.25 10.78
N ALA A 183 24.09 11.41 9.91
CA ALA A 183 25.53 11.31 9.72
C ALA A 183 26.14 12.63 9.23
N VAL A 184 25.53 13.27 8.22
CA VAL A 184 25.97 14.58 7.71
C VAL A 184 25.84 15.68 8.76
N LEU A 185 24.77 15.67 9.56
CA LEU A 185 24.53 16.64 10.62
C LEU A 185 25.54 16.48 11.77
N CYS A 186 25.91 15.24 12.09
CA CYS A 186 26.87 14.93 13.15
C CYS A 186 28.33 15.02 12.70
N ALA A 187 28.63 15.05 11.39
CA ALA A 187 30.01 15.09 10.88
C ALA A 187 30.85 16.26 11.44
N PRO A 188 30.31 17.50 11.60
CA PRO A 188 31.04 18.61 12.22
C PRO A 188 31.40 18.39 13.70
N LEU A 189 30.81 17.40 14.38
CA LEU A 189 31.17 17.06 15.77
C LEU A 189 32.51 16.30 15.86
N TRP A 190 32.95 15.69 14.76
CA TRP A 190 34.17 14.88 14.69
C TRP A 190 35.31 15.63 14.02
N VAL A 191 34.99 16.36 12.94
CA VAL A 191 35.96 17.10 12.13
C VAL A 191 35.35 18.45 11.76
N ASP A 192 36.01 19.52 12.20
CA ASP A 192 35.61 20.89 11.85
C ASP A 192 35.66 21.06 10.33
N GLY A 193 34.57 21.59 9.75
CA GLY A 193 34.50 21.81 8.30
C GLY A 193 34.35 20.55 7.46
N ALA A 194 34.02 19.38 8.04
CA ALA A 194 33.80 18.14 7.29
C ALA A 194 32.74 18.26 6.17
N VAL A 195 31.79 19.18 6.34
CA VAL A 195 30.76 19.47 5.35
C VAL A 195 30.93 20.93 4.92
N PRO A 196 31.50 21.20 3.73
CA PRO A 196 31.75 22.57 3.26
C PRO A 196 30.46 23.19 2.72
N VAL A 197 29.57 23.56 3.64
CA VAL A 197 28.30 24.25 3.33
C VAL A 197 28.49 25.76 3.21
N CYS A 198 29.48 26.29 3.94
CA CYS A 198 29.93 27.66 3.87
C CYS A 198 31.44 27.71 4.20
N GLU A 199 32.10 28.77 3.76
CA GLU A 199 33.51 29.08 3.93
C GLU A 199 33.70 30.10 5.07
N ALA A 200 34.60 29.76 6.00
CA ALA A 200 34.94 30.60 7.16
C ALA A 200 35.43 31.98 6.72
N GLY A 201 34.98 33.03 7.40
CA GLY A 201 35.35 34.42 7.10
C GLY A 201 34.78 35.03 5.80
N ARG A 202 34.08 34.24 4.96
CA ARG A 202 33.50 34.71 3.70
C ARG A 202 31.98 34.77 3.74
N ASN A 203 31.33 33.63 3.98
CA ASN A 203 29.88 33.50 3.86
C ASN A 203 29.23 32.73 5.04
N CYS A 204 30.00 32.28 6.02
CA CYS A 204 29.47 31.79 7.30
C CYS A 204 29.13 32.95 8.26
N PRO A 205 28.06 32.84 9.08
CA PRO A 205 27.60 33.92 9.97
C PRO A 205 28.58 34.26 11.11
N ASP A 206 29.27 33.27 11.68
CA ASP A 206 30.13 33.45 12.85
C ASP A 206 31.63 33.56 12.51
N ALA A 207 31.99 33.76 11.23
CA ALA A 207 33.36 33.74 10.70
C ALA A 207 34.18 32.44 10.96
N LEU A 208 33.65 31.49 11.73
CA LEU A 208 34.18 30.15 11.95
C LEU A 208 33.69 29.17 10.87
N ALA A 209 34.31 27.99 10.85
CA ALA A 209 33.89 26.85 10.02
C ALA A 209 32.44 26.42 10.34
N PRO A 210 31.72 25.81 9.36
CA PRO A 210 30.34 25.40 9.57
C PRO A 210 30.22 24.33 10.66
N GLY A 211 29.45 24.63 11.70
CA GLY A 211 29.10 23.69 12.76
C GLY A 211 27.76 23.01 12.50
N VAL A 212 27.30 22.24 13.49
CA VAL A 212 26.01 21.50 13.44
C VAL A 212 24.83 22.45 13.19
N ARG A 213 24.89 23.69 13.69
CA ARG A 213 23.82 24.67 13.54
C ARG A 213 23.69 25.16 12.10
N GLU A 214 24.80 25.50 11.45
CA GLU A 214 24.84 25.99 10.07
C GLU A 214 24.41 24.89 9.10
N VAL A 215 24.95 23.67 9.28
CA VAL A 215 24.56 22.48 8.51
C VAL A 215 23.07 22.16 8.72
N GLY A 216 22.60 22.19 9.97
CA GLY A 216 21.20 21.95 10.31
C GLY A 216 20.24 22.98 9.72
N ALA A 217 20.62 24.26 9.68
CA ALA A 217 19.83 25.32 9.07
C ALA A 217 19.67 25.09 7.55
N VAL A 218 20.75 24.72 6.86
CA VAL A 218 20.72 24.41 5.42
C VAL A 218 19.86 23.19 5.13
N MET A 219 19.98 22.12 5.93
CA MET A 219 19.12 20.95 5.81
C MET A 219 17.65 21.29 6.01
N LEU A 220 17.33 22.08 7.03
CA LEU A 220 15.95 22.50 7.32
C LEU A 220 15.36 23.30 6.17
N LEU A 221 16.12 24.25 5.61
CA LEU A 221 15.69 25.07 4.48
C LEU A 221 15.54 24.26 3.19
N GLY A 222 16.42 23.29 2.95
CA GLY A 222 16.28 22.32 1.86
C GLY A 222 15.00 21.48 1.99
N ALA A 223 14.71 20.99 3.20
CA ALA A 223 13.47 20.27 3.49
C ALA A 223 12.24 21.17 3.37
N LEU A 224 12.32 22.45 3.74
CA LEU A 224 11.23 23.41 3.56
C LEU A 224 10.93 23.62 2.07
N GLY A 225 11.97 23.77 1.22
CA GLY A 225 11.80 23.82 -0.24
C GLY A 225 11.04 22.60 -0.77
N ALA A 226 11.36 21.40 -0.27
CA ALA A 226 10.62 20.18 -0.57
C ALA A 226 9.15 20.22 -0.11
N ALA A 227 8.93 20.73 1.10
CA ALA A 227 7.64 20.69 1.78
C ALA A 227 6.56 21.46 1.03
N LEU A 228 6.91 22.58 0.36
CA LEU A 228 5.95 23.33 -0.45
C LEU A 228 5.34 22.46 -1.55
N HIS A 229 6.17 21.65 -2.23
CA HIS A 229 5.68 20.73 -3.26
C HIS A 229 4.82 19.61 -2.67
N VAL A 230 5.27 19.02 -1.55
CA VAL A 230 4.51 17.98 -0.85
C VAL A 230 3.13 18.49 -0.43
N ALA A 231 3.05 19.71 0.11
CA ALA A 231 1.79 20.33 0.50
C ALA A 231 0.84 20.53 -0.69
N ALA A 232 1.34 21.03 -1.81
CA ALA A 232 0.54 21.20 -3.03
C ALA A 232 0.03 19.85 -3.56
N ARG A 233 0.87 18.81 -3.56
CA ARG A 233 0.48 17.47 -4.01
C ARG A 233 -0.56 16.83 -3.10
N LEU A 234 -0.41 16.98 -1.78
CA LEU A 234 -1.37 16.45 -0.79
C LEU A 234 -2.77 17.06 -0.94
N GLN A 235 -2.87 18.34 -1.33
CA GLN A 235 -4.16 18.99 -1.60
C GLN A 235 -4.88 18.42 -2.84
N GLN A 236 -4.13 17.90 -3.81
CA GLN A 236 -4.67 17.30 -5.03
C GLN A 236 -4.98 15.80 -4.86
N MET A 237 -4.51 15.17 -3.78
CA MET A 237 -4.81 13.77 -3.51
C MET A 237 -6.28 13.62 -3.09
N GLY A 238 -7.10 13.14 -4.04
CA GLY A 238 -8.42 12.61 -3.71
C GLY A 238 -8.32 11.49 -2.69
N GLY A 239 -9.38 11.27 -1.90
CA GLY A 239 -9.41 10.24 -0.86
C GLY A 239 -9.09 8.84 -1.41
N SER A 240 -7.83 8.42 -1.31
CA SER A 240 -7.44 7.09 -1.78
C SER A 240 -7.94 6.05 -0.78
N TRP A 241 -8.68 5.05 -1.27
CA TRP A 241 -9.16 3.90 -0.49
C TRP A 241 -8.05 2.96 -0.01
N ASN A 242 -6.79 3.33 -0.18
CA ASN A 242 -5.65 2.52 0.19
C ASN A 242 -5.41 2.60 1.72
N PRO A 243 -5.65 1.52 2.48
CA PRO A 243 -5.50 1.52 3.94
C PRO A 243 -4.04 1.77 4.38
N TYR A 244 -3.09 1.65 3.46
CA TYR A 244 -1.66 1.83 3.72
C TYR A 244 -1.13 3.23 3.44
N GLY A 245 -1.95 4.15 2.91
CA GLY A 245 -1.57 5.56 2.74
C GLY A 245 -0.32 5.78 1.90
N LEU A 246 -0.07 4.92 0.89
CA LEU A 246 1.17 4.95 0.10
C LEU A 246 1.53 6.31 -0.50
N PRO A 247 0.57 7.08 -1.06
CA PRO A 247 0.88 8.38 -1.63
C PRO A 247 1.49 9.35 -0.61
N LEU A 248 1.06 9.28 0.65
CA LEU A 248 1.61 10.08 1.73
C LEU A 248 3.08 9.72 2.01
N PHE A 249 3.39 8.43 2.10
CA PHE A 249 4.78 7.99 2.34
C PHE A 249 5.71 8.33 1.17
N GLN A 250 5.21 8.27 -0.06
CA GLN A 250 5.97 8.66 -1.24
C GLN A 250 6.27 10.16 -1.26
N GLU A 251 5.37 11.01 -0.76
CA GLU A 251 5.66 12.43 -0.64
C GLU A 251 6.56 12.75 0.56
N LEU A 252 6.38 12.08 1.69
CA LEU A 252 7.19 12.32 2.90
C LEU A 252 8.69 12.03 2.68
N ILE A 253 9.04 11.08 1.80
CA ILE A 253 10.44 10.78 1.49
C ILE A 253 11.16 11.95 0.79
N LYS A 254 10.42 12.90 0.22
CA LYS A 254 10.99 14.09 -0.44
C LYS A 254 11.53 15.12 0.56
N LEU A 255 11.04 15.10 1.80
CA LEU A 255 11.56 15.99 2.84
C LEU A 255 13.04 15.71 3.15
N PRO A 256 13.45 14.48 3.52
CA PRO A 256 14.86 14.20 3.75
C PRO A 256 15.68 14.26 2.47
N THR A 257 15.09 13.93 1.31
CA THR A 257 15.76 14.08 0.02
C THR A 257 16.09 15.56 -0.25
N GLY A 258 15.20 16.49 0.10
CA GLY A 258 15.43 17.93 -0.10
C GLY A 258 16.50 18.51 0.79
N ALA A 259 16.60 18.01 2.02
CA ALA A 259 17.70 18.35 2.91
C ALA A 259 19.05 17.85 2.34
N LEU A 260 19.10 16.61 1.83
CA LEU A 260 20.31 16.04 1.23
C LEU A 260 20.71 16.77 -0.05
N THR A 261 19.76 17.10 -0.93
CA THR A 261 20.06 17.84 -2.17
C THR A 261 20.51 19.25 -1.90
N ALA A 262 20.00 19.91 -0.86
CA ALA A 262 20.48 21.23 -0.45
C ALA A 262 21.95 21.18 -0.03
N VAL A 263 22.33 20.27 0.87
CA VAL A 263 23.73 20.11 1.28
C VAL A 263 24.62 19.75 0.09
N THR A 264 24.21 18.77 -0.71
CA THR A 264 24.98 18.30 -1.88
C THR A 264 25.17 19.42 -2.91
N GLY A 265 24.11 20.19 -3.18
CA GLY A 265 24.16 21.31 -4.13
C GLY A 265 25.11 22.42 -3.67
N LEU A 266 25.11 22.75 -2.38
CA LEU A 266 26.07 23.72 -1.83
C LEU A 266 27.51 23.23 -1.93
N VAL A 267 27.78 21.95 -1.62
CA VAL A 267 29.12 21.35 -1.78
C VAL A 267 29.60 21.41 -3.24
N LEU A 268 28.71 21.15 -4.21
CA LEU A 268 29.05 21.22 -5.65
C LEU A 268 29.35 22.65 -6.13
N VAL A 269 28.62 23.64 -5.59
CA VAL A 269 28.84 25.05 -5.92
C VAL A 269 30.13 25.56 -5.27
N ASP A 270 30.40 25.17 -4.03
CA ASP A 270 31.59 25.58 -3.28
C ASP A 270 32.88 25.02 -3.89
N THR A 271 32.85 23.76 -4.35
CA THR A 271 33.98 23.10 -5.02
C THR A 271 34.22 23.56 -6.47
N ALA A 272 33.48 24.57 -6.95
CA ALA A 272 33.50 25.04 -8.34
C ALA A 272 33.26 23.93 -9.38
N ALA A 273 32.64 22.80 -8.99
CA ALA A 273 32.31 21.70 -9.88
C ALA A 273 31.27 22.11 -10.95
N LEU A 274 30.52 23.18 -10.68
CA LEU A 274 29.55 23.80 -11.59
C LEU A 274 30.07 25.16 -12.06
N PRO A 275 30.76 25.25 -13.22
CA PRO A 275 31.40 26.50 -13.69
C PRO A 275 30.40 27.63 -14.02
N VAL A 276 29.11 27.30 -14.13
CA VAL A 276 28.04 28.26 -14.47
C VAL A 276 27.49 28.97 -13.24
N ILE A 277 27.67 28.41 -12.03
CA ILE A 277 27.03 28.88 -10.80
C ILE A 277 28.09 29.42 -9.83
N GLN A 278 27.96 30.69 -9.46
CA GLN A 278 28.90 31.34 -8.55
C GLN A 278 28.62 30.96 -7.10
N ALA A 279 29.68 30.76 -6.32
CA ALA A 279 29.56 30.50 -4.89
C ALA A 279 28.91 31.70 -4.16
N PRO A 280 27.99 31.45 -3.20
CA PRO A 280 27.30 32.51 -2.50
C PRO A 280 28.29 33.35 -1.68
N GLY A 281 28.30 34.67 -1.89
CA GLY A 281 29.17 35.60 -1.17
C GLY A 281 28.69 36.01 0.23
N SER A 282 27.55 35.48 0.69
CA SER A 282 26.99 35.79 2.02
C SER A 282 26.11 34.65 2.54
N TRP A 283 25.88 34.62 3.86
CA TRP A 283 25.00 33.65 4.49
C TRP A 283 23.56 33.66 3.93
N ARG A 284 23.05 34.84 3.56
CA ARG A 284 21.74 34.97 2.89
C ARG A 284 21.71 34.26 1.54
N GLY A 285 22.83 34.30 0.81
CA GLY A 285 23.03 33.55 -0.42
C GLY A 285 23.03 32.04 -0.17
N VAL A 286 23.74 31.58 0.85
CA VAL A 286 23.77 30.17 1.28
C VAL A 286 22.35 29.65 1.55
N ILE A 287 21.55 30.41 2.32
CA ILE A 287 20.14 30.11 2.60
C ILE A 287 19.30 30.05 1.31
N ALA A 288 19.45 31.01 0.41
CA ALA A 288 18.71 31.03 -0.85
C ALA A 288 19.03 29.81 -1.72
N TYR A 289 20.30 29.45 -1.82
CA TYR A 289 20.77 28.27 -2.55
C TYR A 289 20.22 26.98 -1.92
N ALA A 290 20.20 26.89 -0.58
CA ALA A 290 19.64 25.72 0.12
C ALA A 290 18.16 25.48 -0.24
N VAL A 291 17.35 26.55 -0.29
CA VAL A 291 15.94 26.45 -0.72
C VAL A 291 15.85 26.04 -2.18
N VAL A 292 16.62 26.67 -3.08
CA VAL A 292 16.60 26.37 -4.52
C VAL A 292 16.98 24.91 -4.78
N PHE A 293 18.05 24.40 -4.19
CA PHE A 293 18.45 23.00 -4.33
C PHE A 293 17.49 22.03 -3.64
N GLY A 294 16.84 22.45 -2.56
CA GLY A 294 15.73 21.71 -1.94
C GLY A 294 14.52 21.55 -2.86
N VAL A 295 14.22 22.54 -3.70
CA VAL A 295 13.17 22.45 -4.74
C VAL A 295 13.68 21.68 -5.97
N ALA A 296 14.94 21.87 -6.36
CA ALA A 296 15.54 21.27 -7.55
C ALA A 296 15.51 19.73 -7.53
N GLN A 297 15.45 19.12 -6.35
CA GLN A 297 15.28 17.67 -6.19
C GLN A 297 14.06 17.13 -6.97
N LEU A 298 13.04 17.95 -7.21
CA LEU A 298 11.83 17.56 -7.92
C LEU A 298 12.15 17.16 -9.36
N ALA A 299 13.10 17.84 -10.01
CA ALA A 299 13.56 17.47 -11.34
C ALA A 299 14.28 16.12 -11.33
N LEU A 300 15.12 15.87 -10.31
CA LEU A 300 15.88 14.63 -10.15
C LEU A 300 14.96 13.43 -9.83
N THR A 301 14.01 13.63 -8.92
CA THR A 301 13.11 12.58 -8.41
C THR A 301 11.95 12.25 -9.35
N ARG A 302 11.61 13.15 -10.30
CA ARG A 302 10.50 12.95 -11.24
C ARG A 302 10.62 11.67 -12.07
N THR A 303 11.83 11.29 -12.48
CA THR A 303 12.06 10.08 -13.27
C THR A 303 11.86 8.80 -12.46
N ILE A 304 12.23 8.82 -11.18
CA ILE A 304 12.04 7.73 -10.22
C ILE A 304 10.56 7.61 -9.86
N ASP A 305 9.90 8.73 -9.59
CA ASP A 305 8.46 8.80 -9.29
C ASP A 305 7.61 8.21 -10.42
N GLN A 306 7.93 8.52 -11.68
CA GLN A 306 7.23 7.97 -12.85
C GLN A 306 7.39 6.44 -12.98
N ARG A 307 8.55 5.90 -12.61
CA ARG A 307 8.77 4.44 -12.61
C ARG A 307 8.01 3.77 -11.47
N ALA A 308 7.96 4.38 -10.29
CA ALA A 308 7.20 3.88 -9.16
C ALA A 308 5.68 3.88 -9.45
N GLU A 309 5.15 4.94 -10.04
CA GLU A 309 3.74 5.02 -10.45
C GLU A 309 3.37 3.95 -11.47
N LYS A 310 4.22 3.68 -12.47
CA LYS A 310 3.99 2.58 -13.42
C LYS A 310 3.96 1.21 -12.73
N LEU A 311 4.84 0.96 -11.77
CA LEU A 311 4.85 -0.30 -10.99
C LEU A 311 3.65 -0.44 -10.05
N LEU A 312 3.09 0.68 -9.58
CA LEU A 312 1.91 0.71 -8.70
C LEU A 312 0.59 0.67 -9.48
N ALA A 313 0.56 1.24 -10.68
CA ALA A 313 -0.59 1.25 -11.59
C ALA A 313 -0.72 -0.05 -12.40
N ALA A 314 0.34 -0.87 -12.46
CA ALA A 314 0.36 -2.09 -13.24
C ALA A 314 -0.60 -3.16 -12.71
N GLU A 315 -1.76 -3.26 -13.37
CA GLU A 315 -2.15 -4.53 -14.03
C GLU A 315 -0.89 -5.25 -14.56
N PRO A 316 -0.78 -6.58 -14.39
CA PRO A 316 0.47 -7.32 -14.56
C PRO A 316 1.17 -6.92 -15.86
N ALA A 317 2.45 -6.55 -15.76
CA ALA A 317 3.21 -6.06 -16.90
C ALA A 317 3.21 -7.12 -18.01
N PRO A 318 3.14 -6.76 -19.31
CA PRO A 318 3.15 -7.72 -20.41
C PRO A 318 4.33 -8.70 -20.35
N ASP A 319 5.46 -8.28 -19.76
CA ASP A 319 6.65 -9.09 -19.58
C ASP A 319 6.53 -10.07 -18.41
N GLU A 320 5.79 -9.72 -17.35
CA GLU A 320 5.40 -10.64 -16.26
C GLU A 320 4.35 -11.65 -16.75
N VAL A 321 3.40 -11.22 -17.57
CA VAL A 321 2.42 -12.12 -18.23
C VAL A 321 3.15 -13.10 -19.15
N LYS A 322 4.14 -12.64 -19.94
CA LYS A 322 4.98 -13.52 -20.76
C LYS A 322 5.89 -14.44 -19.96
N GLN A 323 6.30 -14.07 -18.75
CA GLN A 323 7.06 -14.95 -17.86
C GLN A 323 6.17 -16.00 -17.19
N LEU A 324 4.92 -15.64 -16.86
CA LEU A 324 3.90 -16.55 -16.35
C LEU A 324 3.35 -17.48 -17.44
N GLU A 325 3.28 -17.01 -18.69
CA GLU A 325 2.90 -17.79 -19.88
C GLU A 325 4.05 -18.68 -20.39
N LYS A 326 5.30 -18.39 -19.99
CA LYS A 326 6.50 -19.22 -20.27
C LYS A 326 6.88 -20.17 -19.14
N ALA A 327 6.11 -20.24 -18.06
CA ALA A 327 6.27 -21.34 -17.11
C ALA A 327 5.97 -22.65 -17.85
N PRO A 328 6.91 -23.61 -17.94
CA PRO A 328 6.69 -24.83 -18.69
C PRO A 328 5.57 -25.65 -18.03
N GLU A 329 4.56 -26.04 -18.81
CA GLU A 329 3.71 -27.21 -18.54
C GLU A 329 4.55 -28.49 -18.63
N ASP A 330 5.56 -28.64 -17.77
CA ASP A 330 6.44 -29.81 -17.78
C ASP A 330 6.47 -30.44 -16.40
N GLN A 331 5.28 -30.88 -15.94
CA GLN A 331 5.16 -31.83 -14.85
C GLN A 331 3.82 -32.59 -14.88
N GLN A 332 3.40 -33.05 -16.07
CA GLN A 332 2.29 -34.01 -16.20
C GLN A 332 2.62 -35.31 -16.94
N ASP A 333 3.90 -35.56 -17.25
CA ASP A 333 4.37 -36.88 -17.71
C ASP A 333 5.55 -37.35 -16.83
N LEU A 334 5.26 -37.89 -15.64
CA LEU A 334 5.99 -39.01 -15.02
C LEU A 334 5.37 -39.38 -13.65
N MET A 335 4.70 -40.55 -13.68
CA MET A 335 4.08 -41.36 -12.61
C MET A 335 2.66 -41.01 -12.19
#